data_AF-R7SDJ8-F1
#
_entry.id   AF-R7SDJ8-F1
#
_cell.length_a   1.000
_cell.length_b   1.000
_cell.length_c   1.000
_cell.angle_alpha   90.00
_cell.angle_beta   90.00
_cell.angle_gamma   90.00
#
_symmetry.space_group_name_H-M   'P 1'
#
loop_
_entity.id
_entity.type
_entity.pdbx_description
1 polymer ?
#
loop_
_entity_poly.entity_id
_entity_poly.type
_entity_poly.pdbx_seq_one_letter_code
_entity_poly.pdbx_strand_id
1 'polypeptide(L)'
;MFTKSIFVAALATLALGGVIKRDDNRREAIIPKNETLAQFTVAWKAECDSLFYASEGGVYTNASLVEAAPTAGDANVYCSWYTERPTIVYDRTAECGEALGVQFTS
;
A
#
# COMPACT_ATOMS: atom_id res chain seq x y z
N MET A 1 -31.48 -23.36 -37.73
CA MET A 1 -30.34 -22.42 -37.82
C MET A 1 -30.40 -21.47 -36.64
N PHE A 2 -29.49 -21.59 -35.67
CA PHE A 2 -29.21 -20.55 -34.68
C PHE A 2 -27.70 -20.53 -34.44
N THR A 3 -27.08 -19.44 -34.87
CA THR A 3 -25.64 -19.17 -34.88
C THR A 3 -25.10 -19.09 -33.45
N LYS A 4 -24.10 -19.91 -33.13
CA LYS A 4 -23.35 -19.83 -31.87
C LYS A 4 -22.27 -18.76 -32.03
N SER A 5 -22.41 -17.65 -31.29
CA SER A 5 -21.42 -16.59 -31.20
C SER A 5 -20.14 -17.12 -30.55
N ILE A 6 -19.01 -16.89 -31.22
CA ILE A 6 -17.67 -17.20 -30.74
C ILE A 6 -17.26 -16.07 -29.79
N PHE A 7 -17.10 -16.36 -28.51
CA PHE A 7 -16.41 -15.45 -27.60
C PHE A 7 -14.91 -15.62 -27.78
N VAL A 8 -14.29 -14.57 -28.29
CA VAL A 8 -12.85 -14.37 -28.35
C VAL A 8 -12.33 -14.32 -26.91
N ALA A 9 -11.60 -15.36 -26.49
CA ALA A 9 -10.82 -15.30 -25.27
C ALA A 9 -9.55 -14.49 -25.57
N ALA A 10 -9.59 -13.21 -25.21
CA ALA A 10 -8.44 -12.33 -25.27
C ALA A 10 -7.33 -12.81 -24.31
N LEU A 11 -6.10 -12.62 -24.78
CA LEU A 11 -4.82 -12.81 -24.13
C LEU A 11 -4.77 -12.28 -22.68
N ALA A 12 -4.15 -13.03 -21.79
CA ALA A 12 -3.50 -12.48 -20.60
C ALA A 12 -2.22 -13.26 -20.28
N THR A 13 -1.17 -13.03 -21.07
CA THR A 13 0.20 -13.18 -20.57
C THR A 13 0.47 -12.00 -19.66
N LEU A 14 0.66 -12.25 -18.36
CA LEU A 14 1.34 -11.32 -17.47
C LEU A 14 2.19 -12.11 -16.46
N ALA A 15 3.46 -12.20 -16.84
CA ALA A 15 4.66 -12.20 -16.00
C ALA A 15 4.60 -12.90 -14.64
N LEU A 16 5.36 -14.00 -14.55
CA LEU A 16 6.09 -14.41 -13.35
C LEU A 16 7.09 -13.30 -12.97
N GLY A 17 6.60 -12.17 -12.47
CA GLY A 17 7.39 -11.30 -11.61
C GLY A 17 7.48 -12.01 -10.27
N GLY A 18 8.66 -12.56 -9.95
CA GLY A 18 8.88 -13.24 -8.67
C GLY A 18 8.32 -12.40 -7.53
N VAL A 19 7.62 -13.06 -6.60
CA VAL A 19 7.07 -12.43 -5.40
C VAL A 19 8.19 -11.66 -4.74
N ILE A 20 8.20 -10.33 -4.90
CA ILE A 20 9.04 -9.45 -4.11
C ILE A 20 8.66 -9.79 -2.67
N LYS A 21 9.59 -10.35 -1.90
CA LYS A 21 9.36 -10.55 -0.47
C LYS A 21 9.10 -9.16 0.11
N ARG A 22 7.82 -8.88 0.34
CA ARG A 22 7.33 -7.74 1.11
C ARG A 22 7.98 -7.87 2.48
N ASP A 23 8.99 -7.07 2.73
CA ASP A 23 9.49 -6.87 4.09
C ASP A 23 8.46 -5.93 4.74
N ASP A 24 7.32 -6.51 5.11
CA ASP A 24 6.18 -5.83 5.73
C ASP A 24 6.59 -5.36 7.14
N ASN A 25 7.43 -4.33 7.22
CA ASN A 25 7.77 -3.64 8.46
C ASN A 25 6.57 -2.80 8.91
N ARG A 26 5.52 -3.51 9.34
CA ARG A 26 4.30 -2.91 9.85
C ARG A 26 4.62 -2.18 11.14
N ARG A 27 4.10 -0.98 11.27
CA ARG A 27 4.13 -0.21 12.50
C ARG A 27 2.74 -0.13 13.07
N GLU A 28 2.62 -0.26 14.38
CA GLU A 28 1.35 -0.04 15.05
C GLU A 28 1.16 1.47 15.28
N ALA A 29 -0.01 1.96 14.89
CA ALA A 29 -0.38 3.36 14.87
C ALA A 29 -1.74 3.56 15.54
N ILE A 30 -1.86 4.62 16.32
CA ILE A 30 -3.12 5.03 16.95
C ILE A 30 -3.99 5.68 15.87
N ILE A 31 -5.21 5.17 15.67
CA ILE A 31 -6.19 5.79 14.79
C ILE A 31 -6.58 7.16 15.38
N PRO A 32 -6.54 8.26 14.60
CA PRO A 32 -6.88 9.58 15.11
C PRO A 32 -8.23 9.62 15.82
N LYS A 33 -8.29 10.33 16.96
CA LYS A 33 -9.56 10.53 17.68
C LYS A 33 -10.53 11.24 16.72
N ASN A 34 -11.67 10.60 16.46
CA ASN A 34 -12.74 10.98 15.51
C ASN A 34 -12.63 10.37 14.10
N GLU A 35 -11.71 9.44 13.87
CA GLU A 35 -11.68 8.64 12.64
C GLU A 35 -12.05 7.18 12.90
N THR A 36 -12.76 6.59 11.95
CA THR A 36 -12.92 5.14 11.86
C THR A 36 -11.72 4.53 11.16
N LEU A 37 -11.50 3.22 11.34
CA LEU A 37 -10.48 2.48 10.57
C LEU A 37 -10.63 2.70 9.06
N ALA A 38 -11.86 2.76 8.54
CA ALA A 38 -12.10 3.00 7.12
C ALA A 38 -11.66 4.39 6.65
N GLN A 39 -11.95 5.43 7.43
CA GLN A 39 -11.51 6.80 7.14
C GLN A 39 -9.99 6.89 7.19
N PHE A 40 -9.39 6.28 8.21
CA PHE A 40 -7.95 6.23 8.37
C PHE A 40 -7.26 5.49 7.21
N THR A 41 -7.81 4.36 6.77
CA THR A 41 -7.31 3.63 5.58
C THR A 41 -7.31 4.50 4.32
N VAL A 42 -8.36 5.30 4.12
CA VAL A 42 -8.44 6.21 2.96
C VAL A 42 -7.40 7.32 3.07
N ALA A 43 -7.26 7.96 4.24
CA ALA A 43 -6.27 9.00 4.47
C ALA A 43 -4.84 8.48 4.30
N TRP A 44 -4.53 7.33 4.91
CA TRP A 44 -3.23 6.65 4.80
C TRP A 44 -2.88 6.33 3.35
N LYS A 45 -3.84 5.75 2.60
CA LYS A 45 -3.62 5.44 1.19
C LYS A 45 -3.36 6.70 0.37
N ALA A 46 -4.15 7.75 0.57
CA ALA A 46 -3.99 9.01 -0.17
C ALA A 46 -2.62 9.65 0.08
N GLU A 47 -2.15 9.66 1.33
CA GLU A 47 -0.83 10.19 1.68
C GLU A 47 0.30 9.32 1.12
N CYS A 48 0.20 8.00 1.27
CA CYS A 48 1.20 7.08 0.73
C CYS A 48 1.30 7.19 -0.81
N ASP A 49 0.17 7.34 -1.50
CA ASP A 49 0.14 7.60 -2.95
C ASP A 49 0.77 8.96 -3.28
N SER A 50 0.49 10.01 -2.50
CA SER A 50 1.09 11.36 -2.65
C SER A 50 2.61 11.32 -2.53
N LEU A 51 3.14 10.70 -1.47
CA LEU A 51 4.58 10.52 -1.26
C LEU A 51 5.23 9.71 -2.40
N PHE A 52 4.53 8.70 -2.90
CA PHE A 52 4.98 7.93 -4.05
C PHE A 52 5.05 8.78 -5.33
N TYR A 53 4.03 9.58 -5.63
CA TYR A 53 4.05 10.49 -6.79
C TYR A 53 5.11 11.58 -6.69
N ALA A 54 5.44 12.01 -5.47
CA ALA A 54 6.51 12.98 -5.22
C ALA A 54 7.93 12.35 -5.32
N SER A 55 8.03 11.02 -5.40
CA SER A 55 9.34 10.35 -5.47
C SER A 55 10.00 10.53 -6.85
N GLU A 56 11.28 10.93 -6.86
CA GLU A 56 12.07 11.04 -8.08
C GLU A 56 12.52 9.66 -8.58
N GLY A 57 11.91 9.17 -9.67
CA GLY A 57 12.47 8.17 -10.60
C GLY A 57 12.73 6.74 -10.09
N GLY A 58 12.48 5.74 -10.96
CA GLY A 58 12.94 4.34 -10.77
C GLY A 58 12.11 3.48 -9.82
N VAL A 59 10.97 3.99 -9.33
CA VAL A 59 10.08 3.30 -8.40
C VAL A 59 8.84 2.79 -9.14
N TYR A 60 8.54 1.49 -9.00
CA TYR A 60 7.57 0.80 -9.87
C TYR A 60 6.32 0.31 -9.16
N THR A 61 6.32 0.24 -7.82
CA THR A 61 5.16 -0.28 -7.08
C THR A 61 5.03 0.42 -5.73
N ASN A 62 3.90 1.08 -5.51
CA ASN A 62 3.45 1.51 -4.19
C ASN A 62 2.86 0.30 -3.44
N ALA A 63 3.27 0.11 -2.19
CA ALA A 63 2.64 -0.81 -1.27
C ALA A 63 2.19 -0.07 -0.01
N SER A 64 0.87 0.10 0.11
CA SER A 64 0.21 0.62 1.30
C SER A 64 -0.61 -0.48 1.98
N LEU A 65 -0.62 -0.53 3.31
CA LEU A 65 -1.52 -1.38 4.09
C LEU A 65 -2.01 -0.61 5.32
N VAL A 66 -3.29 -0.79 5.65
CA VAL A 66 -3.87 -0.47 6.95
C VAL A 66 -4.77 -1.64 7.34
N GLU A 67 -4.56 -2.22 8.51
CA GLU A 67 -5.36 -3.29 9.09
C GLU A 67 -5.59 -3.04 10.58
N ALA A 68 -6.66 -3.57 11.15
CA ALA A 68 -6.92 -3.43 12.58
C ALA A 68 -5.81 -4.09 13.41
N ALA A 69 -5.34 -3.40 14.44
CA ALA A 69 -4.44 -3.99 15.43
C ALA A 69 -5.25 -4.74 16.53
N PRO A 70 -4.60 -5.58 17.35
CA PRO A 70 -5.26 -6.22 18.50
C PRO A 70 -5.82 -5.22 19.52
N THR A 71 -5.17 -4.05 19.65
CA THR A 71 -5.61 -2.97 20.55
C THR A 71 -6.72 -2.16 19.90
N ALA A 72 -7.84 -2.00 20.63
CA ALA A 72 -8.97 -1.22 20.14
C ALA A 72 -8.58 0.26 19.98
N GLY A 73 -8.76 0.77 18.76
CA GLY A 73 -8.38 2.14 18.40
C GLY A 73 -7.03 2.24 17.69
N ASP A 74 -6.34 1.12 17.48
CA ASP A 74 -5.04 1.08 16.79
C ASP A 74 -5.14 0.31 15.46
N ALA A 75 -4.17 0.53 14.59
CA ALA A 75 -4.03 -0.14 13.30
C ALA A 75 -2.56 -0.47 13.02
N ASN A 76 -2.32 -1.61 12.37
CA ASN A 76 -1.02 -1.87 11.75
C ASN A 76 -0.99 -1.18 10.39
N VAL A 77 0.02 -0.35 10.17
CA VAL A 77 0.17 0.46 8.98
C VAL A 77 1.51 0.21 8.31
N TYR A 78 1.54 0.40 7.00
CA TYR A 78 2.72 0.27 6.17
C TYR A 78 2.59 1.16 4.94
N CYS A 79 3.67 1.85 4.58
CA CYS A 79 3.80 2.58 3.33
C CYS A 79 5.22 2.39 2.80
N SER A 80 5.37 1.75 1.65
CA SER A 80 6.67 1.61 1.01
C SER A 80 6.58 1.62 -0.50
N TRP A 81 7.75 1.70 -1.14
CA TRP A 81 7.85 1.44 -2.56
C TRP A 81 9.16 0.79 -2.99
N TYR A 82 9.16 0.21 -4.20
CA TYR A 82 10.22 -0.68 -4.68
C TYR A 82 10.80 -0.21 -6.01
N THR A 83 12.13 -0.29 -6.16
CA THR A 83 12.80 -0.21 -7.46
C THR A 83 12.94 -1.59 -8.11
N GLU A 84 12.99 -1.66 -9.44
CA GLU A 84 13.09 -2.95 -10.14
C GLU A 84 14.46 -3.62 -9.95
N ARG A 85 15.59 -2.91 -10.13
CA ARG A 85 16.96 -3.48 -10.00
C ARG A 85 18.04 -2.41 -9.72
N PRO A 86 18.87 -2.56 -8.66
CA PRO A 86 18.65 -3.46 -7.51
C PRO A 86 17.30 -3.14 -6.86
N THR A 87 16.66 -4.13 -6.24
CA THR A 87 15.45 -3.89 -5.45
C THR A 87 15.86 -3.15 -4.18
N ILE A 88 15.50 -1.88 -4.12
CA ILE A 88 15.63 -1.03 -2.95
C ILE A 88 14.21 -0.84 -2.44
N VAL A 89 14.02 -1.16 -1.16
CA VAL A 89 12.78 -0.86 -0.45
C VAL A 89 12.97 0.52 0.19
N TYR A 90 12.10 1.45 -0.16
CA TYR A 90 12.00 2.72 0.53
C TYR A 90 10.80 2.61 1.46
N ASP A 91 11.07 2.35 2.74
CA ASP A 91 10.06 2.43 3.79
C ASP A 91 9.77 3.91 4.06
N ARG A 92 8.49 4.26 3.93
CA ARG A 92 7.96 5.61 4.09
C ARG A 92 6.84 5.67 5.11
N THR A 93 6.71 4.62 5.92
CA THR A 93 5.69 4.49 6.95
C THR A 93 5.80 5.64 7.95
N ALA A 94 7.02 6.00 8.34
CA ALA A 94 7.26 7.12 9.25
C ALA A 94 6.87 8.47 8.65
N GLU A 95 7.31 8.79 7.42
CA GLU A 95 6.94 10.07 6.78
C GLU A 95 5.44 10.16 6.51
N CYS A 96 4.78 9.06 6.10
CA CYS A 96 3.33 9.00 5.92
C CYS A 96 2.59 9.29 7.24
N GLY A 97 3.03 8.66 8.34
CA GLY A 97 2.45 8.91 9.65
C GLY A 97 2.67 10.34 10.14
N GLU A 98 3.86 10.91 9.93
CA GLU A 98 4.17 12.30 10.29
C GLU A 98 3.27 13.30 9.55
N ALA A 99 3.10 13.12 8.24
CA ALA A 99 2.25 13.99 7.41
C ALA A 99 0.78 13.96 7.85
N LEU A 100 0.30 12.81 8.33
CA LEU A 100 -1.05 12.63 8.84
C LEU A 100 -1.21 12.95 10.34
N GLY A 101 -0.12 13.30 11.03
CA GLY A 101 -0.14 13.54 12.48
C GLY A 101 -0.45 12.28 13.31
N VAL A 102 -0.13 11.10 12.77
CA VAL A 102 -0.36 9.80 13.40
C VAL A 102 0.68 9.55 14.50
N GLN A 103 0.22 9.01 15.62
CA GLN A 103 1.10 8.55 16.70
C GLN A 103 1.39 7.06 16.54
N PHE A 104 2.67 6.70 16.47
CA PHE A 104 3.09 5.29 16.49
C PHE A 104 3.23 4.81 17.93
N THR A 105 2.83 3.56 18.20
CA THR A 105 2.94 2.95 19.54
C THR A 105 4.32 2.33 19.80
N SER A 106 5.14 2.16 18.76
CA SER A 106 6.54 1.70 18.81
C SER A 106 7.46 2.30 17.74
#